data_AF-A0AB37RHV9-F1
#
_entry.id   AF-A0AB37RHV9-F1
#
_cell.length_a   1.000
_cell.length_b   1.000
_cell.length_c   1.000
_cell.angle_alpha   90.00
_cell.angle_beta   90.00
_cell.angle_gamma   90.00
#
_symmetry.space_group_name_H-M   'P 1'
#
loop_
_entity.id
_entity.type
_entity.pdbx_description
1 polymer ?
#
loop_
_entity_poly.entity_id
_entity_poly.type
_entity_poly.pdbx_seq_one_letter_code
_entity_poly.pdbx_strand_id
1 'polypeptide(L)' 'MEVKIRQMGHDMGVVLSAALGLTVGDRYERHQMDDTLVLTPVHQELFANPADWVGFRNRIS' A
#
# COMPACT_ATOMS: atom_id res chain seq x y z
N MET A 1 -0.96 18.50 -5.42
CA MET A 1 -2.38 18.38 -4.97
C MET A 1 -2.40 18.66 -3.48
N GLU A 2 -3.21 19.61 -3.03
CA GLU A 2 -3.40 19.88 -1.60
C GLU A 2 -4.59 19.08 -1.07
N VAL A 3 -4.45 18.51 0.12
CA VAL A 3 -5.52 17.79 0.83
C VAL A 3 -5.53 18.23 2.29
N LYS A 4 -6.68 18.07 2.95
CA LYS A 4 -6.85 18.36 4.38
C LYS A 4 -7.12 17.08 5.14
N ILE A 5 -6.48 16.94 6.30
CA ILE A 5 -6.82 15.91 7.28
C ILE A 5 -8.20 16.23 7.87
N ARG A 6 -9.03 15.22 8.05
CA ARG A 6 -10.39 15.32 8.61
C ARG A 6 -10.59 14.29 9.71
N GLN A 7 -11.38 14.66 10.71
CA GLN A 7 -11.87 13.72 11.72
C GLN A 7 -12.85 12.73 11.07
N MET A 8 -12.66 11.44 11.33
CA MET A 8 -13.51 10.33 10.87
C MET A 8 -13.84 9.44 12.07
N GLY A 9 -14.97 9.69 12.73
CA GLY A 9 -15.30 9.03 13.98
C GLY A 9 -14.29 9.37 15.08
N HIS A 10 -13.63 8.35 15.63
CA HIS A 10 -12.53 8.53 16.60
C HIS A 10 -11.15 8.64 15.96
N ASP A 11 -11.06 8.48 14.63
CA ASP A 11 -9.81 8.48 13.88
C ASP A 11 -9.61 9.77 13.07
N MET A 12 -8.41 9.95 12.54
CA MET A 12 -8.09 10.98 11.56
C MET A 12 -7.80 10.34 10.21
N GLY A 13 -8.31 10.95 9.14
CA GLY A 13 -8.10 10.47 7.78
C GLY A 13 -7.82 11.59 6.79
N VAL A 14 -7.36 11.20 5.60
CA VAL A 14 -7.16 12.10 4.46
C VAL A 14 -8.03 11.62 3.29
N VAL A 15 -8.65 12.57 2.59
CA VAL A 15 -9.40 12.25 1.37
C VAL A 15 -8.44 12.34 0.20
N LEU A 16 -8.17 11.21 -0.43
CA LEU A 16 -7.28 11.08 -1.58
C LEU A 16 -8.09 11.06 -2.87
N SER A 17 -7.57 11.72 -3.90
CA SER A 17 -8.21 11.74 -5.22
C SER A 17 -8.18 10.35 -5.85
N ALA A 18 -9.29 9.96 -6.49
CA ALA A 18 -9.36 8.71 -7.27
C ALA A 18 -8.33 8.64 -8.41
N ALA A 19 -7.80 9.80 -8.86
CA ALA A 19 -6.74 9.86 -9.85
C ALA A 19 -5.42 9.19 -9.40
N LEU A 20 -5.25 8.90 -8.11
CA LEU A 20 -4.09 8.19 -7.58
C LEU A 20 -4.15 6.67 -7.80
N GLY A 21 -5.25 6.13 -8.30
CA GLY A 21 -5.38 4.70 -8.61
C GLY A 21 -5.32 3.78 -7.38
N LEU A 22 -5.71 4.28 -6.21
CA LEU A 22 -5.76 3.51 -4.98
C LEU A 22 -7.05 2.68 -4.92
N THR A 23 -6.98 1.43 -4.46
CA THR A 23 -8.15 0.57 -4.29
C THR A 23 -8.69 0.63 -2.87
N VAL A 24 -10.00 0.72 -2.72
CA VAL A 24 -10.65 0.65 -1.40
C VAL A 24 -10.39 -0.74 -0.80
N GLY A 25 -9.84 -0.79 0.40
CA GLY A 25 -9.50 -2.02 1.12
C GLY A 25 -8.03 -2.43 1.01
N ASP A 26 -7.25 -1.81 0.12
CA ASP A 26 -5.81 -2.04 0.05
C ASP A 26 -5.12 -1.62 1.34
N ARG A 27 -4.11 -2.39 1.74
CA ARG A 27 -3.34 -2.15 2.96
C ARG A 27 -2.07 -1.38 2.62
N TYR A 28 -1.75 -0.40 3.44
CA TYR A 28 -0.54 0.41 3.33
C TYR A 28 0.17 0.45 4.68
N GLU A 29 1.48 0.34 4.65
CA GLU A 29 2.33 0.71 5.77
C GLU A 29 2.47 2.22 5.83
N ARG A 30 2.39 2.77 7.04
CA ARG A 30 2.52 4.19 7.32
C ARG A 30 3.87 4.45 7.97
N HIS A 31 4.72 5.21 7.29
CA HIS A 31 6.01 5.67 7.79
C HIS A 31 5.98 7.19 7.97
N GLN A 32 6.51 7.68 9.09
CA GLN A 32 6.66 9.12 9.34
C GLN A 32 8.14 9.47 9.39
N MET A 33 8.54 10.44 8.58
CA MET A 33 9.90 10.97 8.50
C MET A 33 9.79 12.49 8.67
N ASP A 34 10.17 12.99 9.86
CA ASP A 34 10.01 14.38 10.24
C ASP A 34 8.57 14.90 10.03
N ASP A 35 8.37 15.81 9.08
CA ASP A 35 7.09 16.41 8.69
C ASP A 35 6.39 15.66 7.54
N THR A 36 7.01 14.60 7.03
CA THR A 36 6.57 13.86 5.86
C THR A 36 5.93 12.52 6.24
N LEU A 37 4.75 12.26 5.67
CA LEU A 37 4.04 10.98 5.80
C LEU A 37 4.19 10.19 4.49
N VAL A 38 4.73 8.97 4.58
CA VAL A 38 4.90 8.06 3.44
C VAL A 38 3.98 6.85 3.62
N LEU A 39 3.20 6.54 2.59
CA LEU A 39 2.36 5.35 2.51
C LEU A 39 2.96 4.39 1.49
N THR A 40 3.32 3.19 1.92
CA THR A 40 3.87 2.14 1.05
C THR A 40 2.86 1.00 0.95
N PRO A 41 2.48 0.55 -0.27
CA PRO A 41 1.58 -0.59 -0.41
C PRO A 41 2.15 -1.82 0.31
N VAL A 42 1.32 -2.50 1.10
CA VAL A 42 1.67 -3.81 1.64
C VAL A 42 1.43 -4.83 0.56
N HIS A 43 2.48 -5.17 -0.18
CA HIS A 43 2.44 -6.30 -1.08
C HIS A 43 2.38 -7.58 -0.24
N GLN A 44 1.44 -8.48 -0.56
CA GLN A 44 1.56 -9.85 -0.09
C GLN A 44 2.89 -10.39 -0.59
N GLU A 45 3.61 -11.11 0.29
CA GLU A 45 4.87 -11.74 -0.06
C GLU A 45 4.71 -12.55 -1.35
N LEU A 46 5.31 -12.04 -2.42
CA LEU A 46 5.47 -12.80 -3.64
C LEU A 46 6.17 -14.09 -3.23
N PHE A 47 5.58 -15.23 -3.60
CA PHE A 47 6.09 -16.56 -3.26
C PHE A 47 5.89 -17.06 -1.83
N ALA A 48 5.04 -16.42 -1.02
CA ALA A 48 4.55 -17.03 0.21
C ALA A 48 3.79 -18.33 -0.05
N ASN A 49 3.13 -18.44 -1.22
CA ASN A 49 2.60 -19.69 -1.70
C ASN A 49 3.67 -20.47 -2.47
N PRO A 50 4.01 -21.70 -2.07
CA PRO A 50 4.94 -22.57 -2.80
C PRO A 50 4.57 -22.76 -4.29
N ALA A 51 3.29 -22.67 -4.63
CA ALA A 51 2.83 -22.79 -6.02
C ALA A 51 3.29 -21.62 -6.91
N ASP A 52 3.50 -20.43 -6.34
CA ASP A 52 3.95 -19.25 -7.09
C ASP A 52 5.40 -19.42 -7.58
N TRP A 53 6.16 -20.35 -7.00
CA TRP A 53 7.52 -20.71 -7.46
C TRP A 53 7.53 -21.51 -8.77
N VAL A 54 6.40 -22.11 -9.17
CA VAL A 54 6.32 -23.00 -10.32
C VAL A 54 6.45 -22.18 -11.60
N GLY A 55 7.54 -22.41 -12.35
CA GLY A 55 7.87 -21.68 -13.59
C GLY A 55 8.98 -20.64 -13.44
N PHE A 56 9.16 -20.04 -12.25
CA PHE A 56 10.32 -19.19 -11.98
C PHE A 56 11.62 -20.00 -11.98
N ARG A 57 11.63 -21.17 -11.31
CA ARG A 57 12.80 -22.07 -11.24
C ARG A 57 13.22 -22.62 -12.61
N ASN A 58 12.28 -22.77 -13.54
CA ASN A 58 12.56 -23.32 -14.88
C ASN A 58 13.25 -22.32 -15.82
N ARG A 59 13.34 -21.03 -15.44
CA ARG A 59 14.00 -19.98 -16.25
C ARG A 59 15.45 -19.71 -15.86
N ILE A 60 15.93 -20.33 -14.78
CA ILE A 60 17.27 -20.09 -14.20
C ILE A 60 18.25 -21.27 -14.45
N SER A 61 17.77 -22.30 -15.15
CA SER A 61 18.49 -23.52 -15.53
C SER A 61 18.63 -23.58 -17.04
#